data_AF-A0A7C8ADC7-F1
#
_entry.id   AF-A0A7C8ADC7-F1
#
_cell.length_a   1.000
_cell.length_b   1.000
_cell.length_c   1.000
_cell.angle_alpha   90.00
_cell.angle_beta   90.00
_cell.angle_gamma   90.00
#
_symmetry.space_group_name_H-M   'P 1'
#
loop_
_entity.id
_entity.type
_entity.pdbx_description
1 polymer ?
#
loop_
_entity_poly.entity_id
_entity_poly.type
_entity_poly.pdbx_seq_one_letter_code
_entity_poly.pdbx_strand_id
1 'polypeptide(L)' 'GITIIIVEHIMQVIMNICDRILCFNYGQEIARGTPSEVANNQAVIEAYLGKE' A
#
# COMPACT_ATOMS: atom_id res chain seq x y z
N GLY A 1 21.92 -4.55 9.47
CA GLY A 1 21.11 -4.52 8.24
C GLY A 1 20.85 -3.08 7.85
N ILE A 2 20.43 -2.83 6.61
CA ILE A 2 20.05 -1.50 6.10
C ILE A 2 18.53 -1.48 5.99
N THR A 3 17.90 -0.42 6.51
CA THR A 3 16.46 -0.17 6.32
C THR A 3 16.26 0.68 5.07
N ILE A 4 15.32 0.27 4.22
CA ILE A 4 14.97 1.00 2.99
C ILE A 4 13.52 1.49 3.11
N ILE A 5 13.28 2.73 2.71
CA ILE A 5 11.94 3.31 2.57
C ILE A 5 11.74 3.62 1.09
N ILE A 6 10.61 3.19 0.53
CA ILE A 6 10.24 3.37 -0.86
C ILE A 6 8.89 4.09 -0.92
N VAL A 7 8.79 5.09 -1.79
CA VAL A 7 7.54 5.80 -2.10
C VAL A 7 7.30 5.65 -3.59
N GLU A 8 6.19 5.02 -3.95
CA GLU A 8 5.88 4.66 -5.33
C GLU A 8 4.35 4.43 -5.50
N HIS A 9 3.82 4.59 -6.71
CA HIS A 9 2.39 4.51 -7.04
C HIS A 9 1.93 3.19 -7.68
N ILE A 10 2.83 2.44 -8.31
CA ILE A 10 2.67 1.09 -8.85
C ILE A 10 2.59 0.07 -7.70
N MET A 11 1.37 -0.25 -7.33
CA MET A 11 1.08 -1.21 -6.25
C MET A 11 1.76 -2.57 -6.46
N GLN A 12 1.85 -3.09 -7.69
CA GLN A 12 2.50 -4.37 -7.96
C GLN A 12 3.97 -4.40 -7.51
N VAL A 13 4.69 -3.27 -7.60
CA VAL A 13 6.09 -3.19 -7.16
C VAL A 13 6.13 -3.26 -5.64
N ILE A 14 5.40 -2.36 -4.97
CA ILE A 14 5.37 -2.23 -3.51
C ILE A 14 4.91 -3.55 -2.84
N MET A 15 3.93 -4.24 -3.42
CA MET A 15 3.42 -5.49 -2.87
C MET A 15 4.44 -6.64 -2.91
N ASN A 16 5.40 -6.61 -3.83
CA ASN A 16 6.39 -7.69 -4.00
C ASN A 16 7.68 -7.46 -3.21
N ILE A 17 8.02 -6.22 -2.88
CA ILE A 17 9.34 -5.88 -2.32
C ILE A 17 9.30 -5.36 -0.88
N CYS A 18 8.13 -4.91 -0.40
CA CYS A 18 8.01 -4.32 0.92
C CYS A 18 7.50 -5.35 1.95
N ASP A 19 8.15 -5.42 3.11
CA ASP A 19 7.64 -6.20 4.25
C ASP A 19 6.40 -5.55 4.87
N ARG A 20 6.32 -4.21 4.78
CA ARG A 20 5.26 -3.39 5.39
C ARG A 20 4.94 -2.21 4.47
N ILE A 21 3.66 -1.86 4.41
CA ILE A 21 3.12 -0.78 3.59
C ILE A 21 2.36 0.19 4.47
N LEU A 22 2.50 1.48 4.15
CA LEU A 22 1.70 2.57 4.66
C LEU A 22 1.03 3.25 3.48
N CYS A 23 -0.29 3.23 3.42
CA CYS A 23 -1.07 3.76 2.31
C CYS A 23 -1.81 5.02 2.75
N PHE A 24 -1.72 6.08 1.95
CA PHE A 24 -2.37 7.36 2.19
C PHE A 24 -3.34 7.67 1.07
N ASN A 25 -4.44 8.36 1.37
CA ASN A 25 -5.29 8.99 0.36
C ASN A 25 -5.66 10.39 0.85
N TYR A 26 -5.53 11.41 -0.03
CA TYR A 26 -5.78 12.81 0.32
C TYR A 26 -5.13 13.28 1.64
N GLY A 27 -3.90 12.84 1.91
CA GLY A 27 -3.16 13.21 3.12
C GLY A 27 -3.60 12.49 4.40
N GLN A 28 -4.53 11.54 4.30
CA GLN A 28 -4.98 10.70 5.41
C GLN A 28 -4.45 9.28 5.25
N GLU A 29 -3.97 8.67 6.33
CA GLU A 29 -3.62 7.25 6.35
C GLU A 29 -4.90 6.42 6.18
N ILE A 30 -4.93 5.53 5.18
CA ILE A 30 -6.08 4.66 4.90
C ILE A 30 -5.81 3.19 5.22
N ALA A 31 -4.55 2.77 5.21
CA ALA A 31 -4.17 1.42 5.61
C ALA A 31 -2.70 1.33 6.02
N ARG A 32 -2.41 0.38 6.93
CA ARG A 32 -1.07 0.04 7.39
C ARG A 32 -1.02 -1.45 7.69
N GLY A 33 -0.02 -2.14 7.15
CA GLY A 33 0.12 -3.58 7.37
C GLY A 33 1.11 -4.24 6.42
N THR A 34 1.04 -5.56 6.34
CA THR A 34 1.70 -6.36 5.30
C THR A 34 1.08 -6.08 3.92
N PRO A 35 1.78 -6.43 2.82
CA PRO A 35 1.21 -6.34 1.48
C PRO A 35 -0.18 -6.96 1.34
N SER A 36 -0.38 -8.15 1.89
CA SER A 36 -1.66 -8.86 1.82
C SER A 36 -2.77 -8.12 2.57
N GLU A 37 -2.50 -7.61 3.77
CA GLU A 37 -3.50 -6.87 4.56
C GLU A 37 -3.89 -5.56 3.87
N VAL A 38 -2.93 -4.85 3.27
CA VAL A 38 -3.17 -3.59 2.57
C VAL A 38 -3.91 -3.81 1.25
N ALA A 39 -3.55 -4.84 0.49
CA ALA A 39 -4.23 -5.17 -0.77
C ALA A 39 -5.70 -5.57 -0.57
N ASN A 40 -6.03 -6.21 0.56
CA ASN A 40 -7.39 -6.60 0.91
C ASN A 40 -8.17 -5.50 1.66
N ASN A 41 -7.56 -4.33 1.91
CA ASN A 41 -8.24 -3.24 2.59
C ASN A 41 -9.20 -2.53 1.64
N GLN A 42 -10.48 -2.44 2.03
CA GLN A 42 -11.53 -1.84 1.22
C GLN A 42 -11.22 -0.38 0.81
N ALA A 43 -10.69 0.44 1.72
CA ALA A 43 -10.35 1.84 1.42
C ALA A 43 -9.20 1.96 0.42
N VAL A 44 -8.25 1.00 0.44
CA VAL A 44 -7.14 0.95 -0.53
C VAL A 44 -7.65 0.52 -1.89
N ILE A 45 -8.52 -0.51 -1.94
CA ILE A 45 -9.13 -0.97 -3.19
C ILE A 45 -9.88 0.19 -3.85
N GLU A 46 -10.71 0.91 -3.10
CA GLU A 46 -11.50 2.04 -3.59
C GLU A 46 -10.63 3.23 -4.05
N ALA A 47 -9.52 3.51 -3.38
CA ALA A 47 -8.67 4.65 -3.69
C ALA A 47 -7.62 4.39 -4.78
N TYR A 48 -7.15 3.14 -4.92
CA TYR A 48 -5.95 2.81 -5.71
C TYR A 48 -6.14 1.69 -6.74
N LEU A 49 -7.05 0.75 -6.53
CA LEU A 49 -7.23 -0.41 -7.42
C LEU A 49 -8.48 -0.30 -8.28
N GLY A 50 -9.44 0.54 -7.89
CA GLY A 50 -10.74 0.68 -8.56
C GLY A 50 -11.70 -0.46 -8.25
N LYS A 51 -12.98 -0.24 -8.55
CA LYS A 51 -13.97 -1.32 -8.67
C LYS A 51 -14.08 -1.62 -10.16
N GLU A 52 -13.66 -2.81 -10.59
CA GLU A 52 -14.22 -3.36 -11.84
C GLU A 52 -15.72 -3.63 -11.65
#